data_AF-A0A9E1EMT4-F1
#
_entry.id   AF-A0A9E1EMT4-F1
#
_cell.length_a   1.000
_cell.length_b   1.000
_cell.length_c   1.000
_cell.angle_alpha   90.00
_cell.angle_beta   90.00
_cell.angle_gamma   90.00
#
_symmetry.space_group_name_H-M   'P 1'
#
loop_
_entity.id
_entity.type
_entity.pdbx_description
1 polymer ?
#
loop_
_entity_poly.entity_id
_entity_poly.type
_entity_poly.pdbx_seq_one_letter_code
_entity_poly.pdbx_strand_id
1 'polypeptide(L)' 'MLRNDFIDMLYYNEPTFTYNGKEYSICHPEDKYYVTAEDRPEDAELEFNSPDDLLDNWIIQGKSLGEICEQINFD' A
#
# COMPACT_ATOMS: atom_id res chain seq x y z
N MET A 1 -1.29 12.04 -1.43
CA MET A 1 0.10 12.55 -1.27
C MET A 1 0.92 12.17 -2.49
N LEU A 2 2.06 12.81 -2.74
CA LEU A 2 2.92 12.41 -3.86
C LEU A 2 3.58 11.06 -3.56
N ARG A 3 4.01 10.35 -4.62
CA ARG A 3 4.69 9.05 -4.51
C ARG A 3 5.83 9.06 -3.49
N ASN A 4 6.72 10.07 -3.57
CA ASN A 4 7.88 10.14 -2.69
C ASN A 4 7.48 10.40 -1.23
N ASP A 5 6.43 11.20 -0.99
CA ASP A 5 5.91 11.42 0.36
C ASP A 5 5.35 10.10 0.96
N PHE A 6 4.74 9.26 0.10
CA PHE A 6 4.25 7.95 0.51
C PHE A 6 5.40 6.99 0.84
N ILE A 7 6.46 6.98 0.03
CA ILE A 7 7.68 6.21 0.31
C ILE A 7 8.29 6.65 1.64
N ASP A 8 8.43 7.96 1.87
CA ASP A 8 8.94 8.50 3.12
C ASP A 8 8.07 8.06 4.31
N MET A 9 6.75 8.06 4.16
CA MET A 9 5.81 7.59 5.19
C MET A 9 6.01 6.11 5.53
N LEU A 10 6.24 5.24 4.54
CA LEU A 10 6.42 3.80 4.71
C LEU A 10 7.69 3.40 5.49
N TYR A 11 8.64 4.30 5.67
CA TYR A 11 9.82 4.04 6.51
C TYR A 11 9.55 4.22 8.01
N TYR A 12 8.48 4.92 8.36
CA TYR A 12 8.18 5.29 9.75
C TYR A 12 6.83 4.79 10.24
N ASN A 13 5.94 4.40 9.33
CA ASN A 13 4.56 4.04 9.65
C ASN A 13 4.11 2.79 8.90
N GLU A 14 3.16 2.08 9.51
CA GLU A 14 2.38 0.99 8.92
C GLU A 14 0.96 1.51 8.64
N PRO A 15 0.72 2.14 7.47
CA PRO A 15 -0.52 2.87 7.22
C PRO A 15 -1.71 1.95 6.98
N THR A 16 -2.87 2.40 7.47
CA THR A 16 -4.18 1.99 6.96
C THR A 16 -4.77 3.15 6.17
N PHE A 17 -5.39 2.86 5.02
CA PHE A 17 -5.97 3.88 4.15
C PHE A 17 -7.19 3.34 3.40
N THR A 18 -8.02 4.26 2.92
CA THR A 18 -9.20 3.95 2.12
C THR A 18 -9.02 4.39 0.67
N TYR A 19 -9.39 3.54 -0.28
CA TYR A 19 -9.49 3.88 -1.71
C TYR A 19 -10.81 3.36 -2.29
N ASN A 20 -11.59 4.24 -2.94
CA ASN A 20 -12.91 3.93 -3.49
C ASN A 20 -13.87 3.21 -2.51
N GLY A 21 -13.81 3.58 -1.22
CA GLY A 21 -14.65 3.02 -0.17
C GLY A 21 -14.26 1.61 0.28
N LYS A 22 -13.03 1.17 -0.03
CA LYS A 22 -12.41 -0.07 0.45
C LYS A 22 -11.20 0.21 1.30
N GLU A 23 -11.04 -0.56 2.37
CA GLU A 23 -9.93 -0.45 3.31
C GLU A 23 -8.72 -1.30 2.87
N TYR A 24 -7.53 -0.74 3.08
CA TYR A 24 -6.24 -1.32 2.74
C TYR A 24 -5.26 -1.05 3.88
N SER A 25 -4.39 -2.00 4.19
CA SER A 25 -3.32 -1.79 5.18
C SER A 25 -1.99 -2.34 4.71
N ILE A 26 -0.91 -1.72 5.19
CA ILE A 26 0.48 -2.10 4.92
C ILE A 26 1.19 -2.28 6.25
N CYS A 27 1.87 -3.41 6.45
CA CYS A 27 2.79 -3.62 7.56
C CYS A 27 4.19 -4.01 7.05
N HIS A 28 5.23 -3.79 7.84
CA HIS A 28 6.61 -4.00 7.39
C HIS A 28 7.57 -4.73 8.37
N PRO A 29 7.23 -5.92 8.89
CA PRO A 29 8.14 -6.71 9.71
C PRO A 29 9.34 -7.25 8.92
N GLU A 30 10.49 -7.35 9.59
CA GLU A 30 11.72 -8.00 9.07
C GLU A 30 12.19 -7.48 7.69
N ASP A 31 12.13 -6.16 7.48
CA ASP A 31 12.56 -5.48 6.25
C ASP A 31 11.78 -5.89 4.97
N LYS A 32 10.60 -6.49 5.13
CA LYS A 32 9.66 -6.80 4.05
C LYS A 32 8.36 -6.02 4.22
N TYR A 33 7.62 -5.82 3.14
CA TYR A 33 6.30 -5.18 3.16
C TYR A 33 5.21 -6.20 2.82
N TYR A 34 4.15 -6.22 3.61
CA TYR A 34 2.98 -7.06 3.42
C TYR A 34 1.73 -6.18 3.40
N VAL A 35 0.68 -6.68 2.78
CA VAL A 35 -0.53 -5.90 2.51
C VAL A 35 -1.78 -6.67 2.86
N THR A 36 -2.85 -5.94 3.18
CA THR A 36 -4.21 -6.49 3.19
C THR A 36 -5.13 -5.59 2.40
N ALA A 37 -6.10 -6.20 1.72
CA ALA A 37 -7.12 -5.53 0.94
C ALA A 37 -8.50 -6.07 1.32
N GLU A 38 -9.43 -5.19 1.70
CA GLU A 38 -10.81 -5.57 2.04
C GLU A 38 -11.51 -6.27 0.86
N ASP A 39 -11.29 -5.78 -0.36
CA ASP A 39 -11.91 -6.30 -1.58
C ASP A 39 -11.16 -7.47 -2.21
N ARG A 40 -9.98 -7.82 -1.68
CA ARG A 40 -9.16 -8.95 -2.15
C ARG A 40 -8.35 -9.57 -1.02
N PRO A 41 -8.96 -10.40 -0.16
CA PRO A 41 -8.29 -10.99 1.00
C PRO A 41 -7.06 -11.86 0.66
N GLU A 42 -6.95 -12.38 -0.57
CA GLU A 42 -5.80 -13.16 -1.03
C GLU A 42 -4.51 -12.34 -1.14
N ASP A 43 -4.61 -11.00 -1.15
CA ASP A 43 -3.44 -10.11 -1.14
C ASP A 43 -2.60 -10.26 0.13
N ALA A 44 -3.14 -10.89 1.19
CA ALA A 44 -2.40 -11.23 2.41
C ALA A 44 -1.19 -12.18 2.18
N GLU A 45 -1.14 -12.87 1.04
CA GLU A 45 0.00 -13.71 0.65
C GLU A 45 1.06 -12.95 -0.16
N LEU A 46 0.83 -11.67 -0.48
CA LEU A 46 1.79 -10.84 -1.21
C LEU A 46 2.88 -10.33 -0.28
N GLU A 47 4.11 -10.35 -0.78
CA GLU A 47 5.29 -9.77 -0.14
C GLU A 47 6.05 -8.87 -1.12
N PHE A 48 6.57 -7.77 -0.62
CA PHE A 48 7.36 -6.81 -1.39
C PHE A 48 8.65 -6.49 -0.66
N ASN A 49 9.71 -6.24 -1.43
CA ASN A 49 11.08 -6.11 -0.92
C ASN A 49 11.49 -4.67 -0.63
N SER A 50 10.70 -3.69 -1.08
CA SER A 50 10.97 -2.26 -0.88
C SER A 50 9.69 -1.44 -1.06
N PRO A 51 9.68 -0.16 -0.63
CA PRO A 51 8.58 0.76 -0.95
C PRO A 51 8.32 0.90 -2.45
N ASP A 52 9.37 0.98 -3.27
CA ASP A 52 9.20 1.07 -4.73
C ASP A 52 8.57 -0.19 -5.33
N ASP A 53 9.01 -1.37 -4.88
CA ASP A 53 8.45 -2.67 -5.29
C ASP A 53 6.95 -2.75 -4.95
N LEU A 54 6.59 -2.34 -3.73
CA LEU A 54 5.21 -2.24 -3.29
C LEU A 54 4.38 -1.29 -4.16
N LEU A 55 4.88 -0.08 -4.41
CA LEU A 55 4.14 0.95 -5.15
C LEU A 55 3.97 0.62 -6.64
N ASP A 56 4.90 -0.15 -7.21
CA ASP A 56 4.85 -0.53 -8.63
C ASP A 56 4.03 -1.81 -8.85
N ASN A 57 4.06 -2.76 -7.90
CA ASN A 57 3.53 -4.10 -8.13
C ASN A 57 2.25 -4.44 -7.35
N TRP A 58 1.90 -3.71 -6.28
CA TRP A 58 0.61 -3.93 -5.63
C TRP A 58 -0.52 -3.31 -6.43
N ILE A 59 -1.36 -4.15 -7.03
CA ILE A 59 -2.47 -3.74 -7.88
C ILE A 59 -3.76 -3.63 -7.06
N ILE A 60 -4.20 -2.40 -6.82
CA ILE A 60 -5.44 -2.04 -6.15
C ILE A 60 -6.46 -1.61 -7.21
N GLN A 61 -7.57 -2.36 -7.32
CA GLN A 61 -8.66 -2.07 -8.26
C GLN A 61 -8.21 -1.80 -9.72
N GLY A 62 -7.16 -2.49 -10.15
CA GLY A 62 -6.63 -2.42 -11.52
C GLY A 62 -5.58 -1.33 -11.75
N LYS A 63 -5.13 -0.61 -10.72
CA LYS A 63 -4.03 0.36 -10.76
C LYS A 63 -2.96 0.01 -9.74
N SER A 64 -1.71 0.40 -9.98
CA SER A 64 -0.69 0.26 -8.95
C SER A 64 -0.96 1.21 -7.78
N LEU A 65 -0.49 0.87 -6.57
CA LEU A 65 -0.56 1.78 -5.43
C LEU A 65 0.07 3.15 -5.77
N GLY A 66 1.18 3.16 -6.50
CA GLY A 66 1.86 4.37 -6.96
C GLY A 66 1.00 5.27 -7.86
N GLU A 67 0.12 4.70 -8.68
CA GLU A 67 -0.83 5.45 -9.52
C GLU A 67 -1.99 6.08 -8.72
N ILE A 68 -2.26 5.58 -7.51
CA ILE A 68 -3.38 6.02 -6.68
C ILE A 68 -2.97 6.80 -5.42
N CYS A 69 -1.68 6.98 -5.13
CA CYS A 69 -1.18 7.70 -3.94
C CYS A 69 -1.82 9.08 -3.69
N GLU A 70 -2.24 9.78 -4.74
CA GLU A 70 -2.90 11.10 -4.64
C GLU A 70 -4.40 11.02 -4.32
N GLN A 71 -5.01 9.85 -4.43
CA GLN A 71 -6.46 9.62 -4.33
C GLN A 71 -6.88 8.87 -3.06
N ILE A 72 -5.92 8.29 -2.34
CA ILE A 72 -6.17 7.58 -1.09
C ILE A 72 -6.48 8.55 0.05
N ASN A 73 -7.30 8.09 1.00
CA ASN A 73 -7.65 8.83 2.21
C ASN A 73 -7.07 8.12 3.43
N PHE A 74 -6.46 8.88 4.32
CA PHE A 74 -6.00 8.41 5.62
C PHE A 74 -7.01 8.85 6.67
N ASP A 75 -7.34 7.96 7.60
CA ASP A 75 -8.13 8.30 8.79
C ASP A 75 -7.28 9.04 9.84
#